data_AF-A0A2M7EGE3-F1
#
_entry.id   AF-A0A2M7EGE3-F1
#
_cell.length_a   1.000
_cell.length_b   1.000
_cell.length_c   1.000
_cell.angle_alpha   90.00
_cell.angle_beta   90.00
_cell.angle_gamma   90.00
#
_symmetry.space_group_name_H-M   'P 1'
#
loop_
_entity.id
_entity.type
_entity.pdbx_description
1 polymer ?
#
loop_
_entity_poly.entity_id
_entity_poly.type
_entity_poly.pdbx_seq_one_letter_code
_entity_poly.pdbx_strand_id
1 'polypeptide(L)' 'MDIACLMDMGNTAALMQAKPLLPPRQESELKTGVLYKWSKTVFEKYFLFKIKHGLSNLP' A
#
# COMPACT_ATOMS: atom_id res chain seq x y z
N MET A 1 10.17 2.61 -11.83
CA MET A 1 9.25 3.25 -10.87
C MET A 1 8.09 2.31 -10.70
N ASP A 2 8.06 1.68 -9.54
CA ASP A 2 7.05 0.71 -9.17
C ASP A 2 6.11 1.36 -8.17
N ILE A 3 4.83 1.05 -8.27
CA ILE A 3 3.83 1.64 -7.39
C ILE A 3 2.99 0.54 -6.75
N ALA A 4 2.67 0.76 -5.48
CA ALA A 4 1.75 -0.06 -4.73
C ALA A 4 0.73 0.86 -4.06
N CYS A 5 -0.55 0.58 -4.26
CA CYS A 5 -1.67 1.32 -3.69
C CYS A 5 -2.53 0.36 -2.86
N LEU A 6 -2.79 0.72 -1.60
CA LEU A 6 -3.73 0.03 -0.72
C LEU A 6 -5.01 0.86 -0.63
N MET A 7 -6.13 0.30 -1.10
CA MET A 7 -7.44 0.96 -1.13
C MET A 7 -8.40 0.25 -0.18
N ASP A 8 -8.90 0.94 0.84
CA ASP A 8 -9.86 0.41 1.81
C ASP A 8 -11.30 0.61 1.31
N MET A 9 -12.12 -0.45 1.39
CA MET A 9 -13.54 -0.45 1.00
C MET A 9 -14.49 -0.63 2.20
N GLY A 10 -13.97 -0.52 3.43
CA GLY A 10 -14.73 -0.68 4.67
C GLY A 10 -14.53 -2.05 5.29
N ASN A 11 -15.08 -3.12 4.71
CA ASN A 11 -14.94 -4.50 5.23
C ASN A 11 -13.72 -5.24 4.67
N THR A 12 -13.29 -4.89 3.47
CA THR A 12 -12.16 -5.46 2.74
C THR A 12 -11.30 -4.34 2.18
N ALA A 13 -10.11 -4.67 1.69
CA ALA A 13 -9.28 -3.72 0.95
C ALA A 13 -8.70 -4.39 -0.30
N ALA A 14 -8.22 -3.55 -1.22
CA ALA A 14 -7.55 -3.94 -2.45
C ALA A 14 -6.09 -3.48 -2.43
N LEU A 15 -5.17 -4.35 -2.84
CA LEU A 15 -3.79 -4.03 -3.17
C LEU A 15 -3.67 -3.96 -4.69
N MET A 16 -3.35 -2.78 -5.21
CA MET A 16 -3.03 -2.55 -6.61
C MET A 16 -1.53 -2.34 -6.75
N GLN A 17 -0.86 -3.19 -7.53
CA GLN A 17 0.56 -3.07 -7.82
C GLN A 17 0.77 -2.93 -9.33
N ALA A 18 1.62 -1.98 -9.74
CA ALA A 18 1.99 -1.82 -11.13
C ALA A 18 3.50 -1.60 -11.26
N LYS A 19 4.11 -2.38 -12.16
CA LYS A 19 5.51 -2.28 -12.55
C LYS A 19 5.66 -2.38 -14.06
N PRO A 20 6.23 -1.38 -14.75
CA PRO A 20 6.35 0.04 -14.38
C PRO A 20 4.99 0.77 -14.35
N LEU A 21 4.95 2.00 -13.83
CA LEU A 21 3.74 2.85 -13.80
C LEU A 21 3.14 3.08 -15.20
N LEU A 22 3.98 3.42 -16.19
CA LEU A 22 3.56 3.70 -17.56
C LEU A 22 3.49 2.41 -18.39
N PRO A 23 2.47 2.24 -19.27
CA PRO A 23 2.40 1.09 -20.17
C PRO A 23 3.55 1.07 -21.20
N PRO A 24 3.96 -0.11 -21.70
CA PRO A 24 3.43 -1.45 -21.41
C PRO A 24 3.92 -2.00 -20.05
N ARG A 25 2.98 -2.38 -19.19
CA ARG A 25 3.27 -2.86 -17.82
C ARG A 25 3.72 -4.31 -17.89
N GLN A 26 4.76 -4.66 -17.14
CA GLN A 26 5.23 -6.04 -17.00
C GLN A 26 4.43 -6.78 -15.93
N GLU A 27 4.08 -6.09 -14.85
CA GLU A 27 3.25 -6.61 -13.77
C GLU A 27 2.11 -5.62 -13.49
N SER A 28 0.87 -6.12 -13.49
CA SER A 28 -0.31 -5.38 -13.06
C SER A 28 -1.21 -6.29 -12.25
N GLU A 29 -1.12 -6.19 -10.93
CA GLU A 29 -1.82 -7.05 -9.99
C GLU A 29 -2.87 -6.25 -9.23
N LEU A 30 -4.08 -6.78 -9.12
CA LEU A 30 -5.13 -6.24 -8.27
C LEU A 30 -5.67 -7.38 -7.40
N LYS A 31 -5.37 -7.33 -6.10
CA LYS A 31 -5.76 -8.37 -5.14
C LYS A 31 -6.69 -7.77 -4.10
N THR A 32 -7.81 -8.42 -3.82
CA THR A 32 -8.78 -7.99 -2.81
C THR A 32 -8.84 -8.96 -1.64
N GLY A 33 -9.13 -8.46 -0.44
CA GLY A 33 -9.21 -9.31 0.75
C GLY A 33 -9.20 -8.55 2.08
N VAL A 34 -9.58 -9.25 3.15
CA VAL A 34 -9.58 -8.72 4.52
C VAL A 34 -8.15 -8.53 5.04
N LEU A 35 -7.21 -9.37 4.61
CA LEU A 35 -5.79 -9.22 4.97
C LEU A 35 -5.23 -7.85 4.56
N TYR A 36 -5.64 -7.35 3.40
CA TYR A 36 -5.21 -6.03 2.94
C TYR A 36 -5.78 -4.90 3.80
N LYS A 37 -6.98 -5.05 4.37
CA LYS A 37 -7.57 -4.06 5.29
C LYS A 37 -6.74 -3.94 6.57
N TRP A 38 -6.34 -5.08 7.13
CA TRP A 38 -5.42 -5.10 8.26
C TRP A 38 -4.08 -4.46 7.91
N SER A 39 -3.52 -4.77 6.74
CA SER A 39 -2.28 -4.17 6.28
C SER A 39 -2.36 -2.64 6.15
N LYS A 40 -3.48 -2.10 5.63
CA LYS A 40 -3.71 -0.65 5.53
C LYS A 40 -3.72 0.02 6.91
N THR A 41 -4.46 -0.57 7.87
CA THR A 41 -4.54 -0.06 9.25
C THR A 41 -3.17 -0.03 9.93
N VAL A 42 -2.38 -1.09 9.77
CA VAL A 42 -1.03 -1.19 10.36
C VAL A 42 -0.09 -0.17 9.72
N PHE A 43 -0.10 -0.06 8.40
CA PHE A 43 0.74 0.90 7.67
C PHE A 43 0.46 2.34 8.09
N GLU A 44 -0.82 2.69 8.29
CA GLU A 44 -1.22 4.04 8.68
C GLU A 44 -0.73 4.41 10.09
N LYS A 45 -0.86 3.49 11.06
CA LYS A 45 -0.32 3.68 12.41
C LYS A 45 1.20 3.78 12.40
N TYR A 46 1.87 2.91 11.65
CA TYR A 46 3.33 2.90 11.50
C TYR A 46 3.83 4.21 10.88
N PHE A 47 3.20 4.66 9.80
CA PHE A 47 3.59 5.89 9.11
C PHE A 47 3.44 7.11 10.02
N LEU A 48 2.30 7.25 10.71
CA LEU A 48 2.09 8.34 11.66
C LEU A 48 3.08 8.28 12.84
N PHE A 49 3.39 7.08 13.34
CA PHE A 49 4.44 6.90 14.34
C PHE A 49 5.80 7.39 13.83
N LYS A 50 6.21 7.01 12.60
CA LYS A 50 7.48 7.45 12.00
C LYS A 50 7.56 8.97 11.91
N ILE A 51 6.52 9.61 11.40
CA ILE A 51 6.49 11.08 11.23
C ILE A 51 6.57 11.80 12.58
N LYS A 52 5.87 11.30 13.62
CA LYS A 52 5.93 11.87 14.97
C LYS A 52 7.31 11.80 15.62
N HIS A 53 8.12 10.80 15.26
CA HIS A 53 9.44 10.57 15.84
C HIS A 53 10.59 11.07 14.94
N GLY A 54 10.28 11.71 13.80
CA GLY A 54 11.29 12.16 12.84
C GLY A 54 12.05 11.02 12.14
N LEU A 55 11.48 9.81 12.12
CA LEU A 55 12.10 8.58 11.59
C LEU A 55 11.83 8.40 10.09
N SER A 56 11.99 9.45 9.29
CA SER A 56 11.68 9.45 7.85
C SER A 56 12.57 8.52 7.03
N ASN A 57 13.79 8.24 7.51
CA ASN A 57 14.75 7.36 6.83
C ASN A 57 14.48 5.87 7.02
N LEU A 58 13.57 5.49 7.94
CA LEU A 58 13.20 4.09 8.12
C LEU A 58 12.33 3.63 6.93
N PRO A 59 12.51 2.36 6.47
CA PRO A 59 11.70 1.80 5.40
C PRO A 59 10.19 1.86 5.73
#